data_AF-A0A1X9YRW5-F1
#
_entry.id   AF-A0A1X9YRW5-F1
#
_cell.length_a   1.000
_cell.length_b   1.000
_cell.length_c   1.000
_cell.angle_alpha   90.00
_cell.angle_beta   90.00
_cell.angle_gamma   90.00
#
_symmetry.space_group_name_H-M   'P 1'
#
loop_
_entity.id
_entity.type
_entity.pdbx_description
1 polymer ?
#
loop_
_entity_poly.entity_id
_entity_poly.type
_entity_poly.pdbx_seq_one_letter_code
_entity_poly.pdbx_strand_id
1 'polypeptide(L)'
;MKTQLFPYYLRKPGLVVFALASLPSVVAGFTDGFYREEYQLLSKQTMHLLDIIGIVGLAVYALSKEKVYDELLQRLRLEAIKLTFIASLAIIALGYVVFPDFEVEPSYLINLQVLCFIGVYSFKKSNIVSAVG
;
A
#
# COMPACT_ATOMS: atom_id res chain seq x y z
N MET A 1 23.33 -11.61 14.55
CA MET A 1 22.41 -12.72 14.88
C MET A 1 21.43 -12.90 13.73
N LYS A 2 21.28 -14.12 13.22
CA LYS A 2 20.52 -14.45 11.99
C LYS A 2 19.11 -14.89 12.40
N THR A 3 18.28 -13.97 12.90
CA THR A 3 16.88 -14.27 13.24
C THR A 3 16.06 -14.34 11.95
N GLN A 4 16.06 -15.52 11.33
CA GLN A 4 15.22 -15.85 10.18
C GLN A 4 13.84 -16.25 10.69
N LEU A 5 12.88 -15.31 10.72
CA LEU A 5 11.54 -15.59 11.23
C LEU A 5 10.58 -16.15 10.15
N PHE A 6 10.67 -15.68 8.90
CA PHE A 6 9.77 -16.12 7.82
C PHE A 6 10.48 -16.43 6.47
N PRO A 7 10.08 -17.51 5.77
CA PRO A 7 10.62 -17.89 4.45
C PRO A 7 10.20 -16.92 3.33
N TYR A 8 11.05 -16.81 2.28
CA TYR A 8 10.85 -15.94 1.11
C TYR A 8 9.54 -16.20 0.35
N TYR A 9 9.05 -17.45 0.37
CA TYR A 9 7.83 -17.85 -0.33
C TYR A 9 6.57 -17.13 0.19
N LEU A 10 6.59 -16.64 1.44
CA LEU A 10 5.46 -15.94 2.04
C LEU A 10 5.34 -14.47 1.63
N ARG A 11 6.36 -13.93 0.94
CA ARG A 11 6.37 -12.53 0.54
C ARG A 11 5.28 -12.19 -0.47
N LYS A 12 5.20 -12.97 -1.56
CA LYS A 12 4.19 -12.76 -2.61
C LYS A 12 2.76 -12.93 -2.06
N PRO A 13 2.40 -14.01 -1.35
CA PRO A 13 1.06 -14.15 -0.81
C PRO A 13 0.74 -13.11 0.26
N GLY A 14 1.68 -12.73 1.14
CA GLY A 14 1.45 -11.66 2.12
C GLY A 14 1.11 -10.31 1.48
N LEU A 15 1.81 -9.97 0.38
CA LEU A 15 1.52 -8.77 -0.41
C LEU A 15 0.17 -8.84 -1.11
N VAL A 16 -0.20 -9.99 -1.67
CA VAL A 16 -1.50 -10.19 -2.34
C VAL A 16 -2.64 -10.09 -1.31
N VAL A 17 -2.48 -10.73 -0.14
CA VAL A 17 -3.47 -10.66 0.95
C VAL A 17 -3.64 -9.23 1.43
N PHE A 18 -2.55 -8.50 1.67
CA PHE A 18 -2.61 -7.08 2.04
C PHE A 18 -3.32 -6.25 0.96
N ALA A 19 -2.91 -6.39 -0.30
CA ALA A 19 -3.49 -5.61 -1.40
C ALA A 19 -4.99 -5.87 -1.53
N LEU A 20 -5.44 -7.13 -1.52
CA LEU A 20 -6.85 -7.46 -1.63
C LEU A 20 -7.66 -7.00 -0.41
N ALA A 21 -7.09 -7.10 0.80
CA ALA A 21 -7.77 -6.71 2.02
C ALA A 21 -7.86 -5.18 2.20
N SER A 22 -6.90 -4.41 1.67
CA SER A 22 -6.87 -2.95 1.78
C SER A 22 -7.69 -2.23 0.70
N LEU A 23 -7.99 -2.88 -0.43
CA LEU A 23 -8.77 -2.28 -1.52
C LEU A 23 -10.15 -1.76 -1.07
N PRO A 24 -10.99 -2.52 -0.33
CA PRO A 24 -12.30 -2.04 0.08
C PRO A 24 -12.23 -0.82 1.01
N SER A 25 -11.23 -0.79 1.90
CA SER A 25 -10.98 0.33 2.84
C SER A 25 -10.59 1.61 2.09
N VAL A 26 -9.73 1.49 1.06
CA VAL A 26 -9.36 2.62 0.21
C VAL A 26 -10.54 3.12 -0.62
N VAL A 27 -11.33 2.21 -1.21
CA VAL A 27 -12.50 2.61 -2.01
C VAL A 27 -13.52 3.32 -1.13
N ALA A 28 -13.84 2.78 0.05
CA ALA A 28 -14.77 3.40 1.00
C ALA A 28 -14.29 4.78 1.45
N GLY A 29 -13.01 4.91 1.84
CA GLY A 29 -12.46 6.21 2.25
C GLY A 29 -12.45 7.26 1.14
N PHE A 30 -12.26 6.85 -0.13
CA PHE A 30 -12.41 7.76 -1.26
C PHE A 30 -13.87 8.14 -1.51
N THR A 31 -14.79 7.18 -1.54
CA THR A 31 -16.20 7.48 -1.79
C THR A 31 -16.80 8.36 -0.69
N ASP A 32 -16.46 8.11 0.57
CA ASP A 32 -16.89 8.92 1.70
C ASP A 32 -16.36 10.36 1.58
N GLY A 33 -15.08 10.53 1.23
CA GLY A 33 -14.48 11.86 1.03
C GLY A 33 -15.08 12.64 -0.14
N PHE A 34 -15.52 11.96 -1.21
CA PHE A 34 -16.11 12.60 -2.40
C PHE A 34 -17.61 12.89 -2.26
N TYR A 35 -18.39 11.98 -1.69
CA TYR A 35 -19.85 12.05 -1.68
C TYR A 35 -20.44 12.44 -0.32
N ARG A 36 -19.63 12.49 0.76
CA ARG A 36 -20.06 12.82 2.15
C ARG A 36 -21.22 11.95 2.67
N GLU A 37 -21.48 10.81 2.05
CA GLU A 37 -22.37 9.78 2.55
C GLU A 37 -21.52 8.58 2.99
N GLU A 38 -21.82 8.00 4.16
CA GLU A 38 -21.12 6.81 4.66
C GLU A 38 -21.46 5.64 3.73
N TYR A 39 -20.59 5.38 2.75
CA TYR A 39 -20.80 4.37 1.75
C TYR A 39 -20.40 3.02 2.33
N GLN A 40 -21.38 2.30 2.90
CA GLN A 40 -21.18 0.98 3.49
C GLN A 40 -21.06 -0.09 2.40
N LEU A 41 -19.87 -0.19 1.80
CA LEU A 41 -19.54 -1.19 0.79
C LEU A 41 -19.59 -2.62 1.35
N LEU A 42 -19.25 -2.77 2.64
CA LEU A 42 -19.32 -3.99 3.44
C LEU A 42 -19.79 -3.66 4.86
N SER A 43 -20.27 -4.66 5.60
CA SER A 43 -20.59 -4.49 7.03
C SER A 43 -19.37 -4.01 7.81
N LYS A 44 -19.56 -3.11 8.79
CA LYS A 44 -18.49 -2.56 9.65
C LYS A 44 -17.61 -3.65 10.28
N GLN A 45 -18.21 -4.76 10.69
CA GLN A 45 -17.46 -5.90 11.24
C GLN A 45 -16.57 -6.57 10.19
N THR A 46 -17.06 -6.71 8.96
CA THR A 46 -16.29 -7.29 7.86
C THR A 46 -15.15 -6.37 7.44
N MET A 47 -15.36 -5.05 7.43
CA MET A 47 -14.29 -4.08 7.17
C MET A 47 -13.18 -4.16 8.23
N HIS A 48 -13.52 -4.18 9.52
CA HIS A 48 -12.52 -4.34 10.58
C HIS A 48 -11.74 -5.65 10.47
N LEU A 49 -12.41 -6.76 10.15
CA LEU A 49 -11.72 -8.03 9.93
C LEU A 49 -10.78 -7.98 8.73
N LEU A 50 -11.19 -7.34 7.63
CA LEU A 50 -10.33 -7.13 6.47
C LEU A 50 -9.12 -6.26 6.82
N ASP A 51 -9.28 -5.17 7.57
CA ASP A 51 -8.18 -4.33 7.98
C ASP A 51 -7.17 -5.11 8.85
N ILE A 52 -7.65 -5.93 9.79
CA ILE A 52 -6.80 -6.81 10.60
C ILE A 52 -6.04 -7.81 9.72
N ILE A 53 -6.74 -8.46 8.78
CA ILE A 53 -6.12 -9.40 7.82
C ILE A 53 -5.09 -8.67 6.95
N GLY A 54 -5.38 -7.42 6.55
CA GLY A 54 -4.48 -6.55 5.82
C GLY A 54 -3.21 -6.27 6.62
N ILE A 55 -3.34 -5.81 7.86
CA ILE A 55 -2.20 -5.53 8.75
C ILE A 55 -1.35 -6.78 8.96
N VAL A 56 -1.97 -7.94 9.16
CA VAL A 56 -1.26 -9.22 9.27
C VAL A 56 -0.55 -9.59 7.97
N GLY A 57 -1.19 -9.41 6.81
CA GLY A 57 -0.58 -9.61 5.49
C GLY A 57 0.61 -8.70 5.25
N LEU A 58 0.52 -7.44 5.66
CA LEU A 58 1.60 -6.46 5.59
C LEU A 58 2.75 -6.85 6.52
N ALA A 59 2.47 -7.29 7.74
CA ALA A 59 3.48 -7.75 8.68
C ALA A 59 4.22 -8.99 8.13
N VAL A 60 3.50 -9.96 7.55
CA VAL A 60 4.09 -11.13 6.90
C VAL A 60 4.95 -10.72 5.69
N TYR A 61 4.49 -9.76 4.88
CA TYR A 61 5.26 -9.22 3.77
C TYR A 61 6.55 -8.53 4.26
N ALA A 62 6.44 -7.68 5.27
CA ALA A 62 7.55 -6.91 5.82
C ALA A 62 8.60 -7.80 6.50
N LEU A 63 8.17 -8.87 7.17
CA LEU A 63 9.06 -9.82 7.85
C LEU A 63 9.65 -10.88 6.91
N SER A 64 9.15 -11.02 5.67
CA SER A 64 9.67 -11.98 4.72
C SER A 64 11.00 -11.53 4.10
N LYS A 65 12.02 -12.38 4.23
CA LYS A 65 13.40 -12.09 3.88
C LYS A 65 13.58 -11.73 2.39
N GLU A 66 14.19 -10.57 2.08
CA GLU A 66 14.73 -10.30 0.74
C GLU A 66 16.09 -11.02 0.58
N LYS A 67 16.28 -11.74 -0.52
CA LYS A 67 17.62 -12.24 -0.91
C LYS A 67 18.41 -11.03 -1.43
N VAL A 68 19.48 -10.70 -0.73
CA VAL A 68 20.41 -9.55 -0.87
C VAL A 68 20.74 -9.16 -2.32
N TYR A 69 20.65 -7.84 -2.61
CA TYR A 69 21.52 -7.02 -3.48
C TYR A 69 21.40 -5.57 -3.00
N ASP A 70 22.34 -5.11 -2.16
CA ASP A 70 22.13 -4.02 -1.20
C ASP A 70 21.90 -2.62 -1.83
N GLU A 71 22.68 -2.20 -2.83
CA GLU A 71 22.63 -0.80 -3.27
C GLU A 71 21.47 -0.49 -4.23
N LEU A 72 21.21 -1.37 -5.20
CA LEU A 72 20.15 -1.15 -6.20
C LEU A 72 18.75 -1.25 -5.58
N LEU A 73 18.53 -2.20 -4.66
CA LEU A 73 17.25 -2.33 -3.96
C LEU A 73 17.00 -1.16 -3.00
N GLN A 74 18.05 -0.68 -2.32
CA GLN A 74 17.94 0.44 -1.40
C GLN A 74 17.66 1.74 -2.16
N ARG A 75 18.33 1.95 -3.31
CA ARG A 75 18.03 3.04 -4.24
C ARG A 75 16.60 2.95 -4.77
N LEU A 76 16.16 1.75 -5.18
CA LEU A 76 14.82 1.51 -5.69
C LEU A 76 13.75 1.80 -4.64
N ARG A 77 13.99 1.39 -3.38
CA ARG A 77 13.10 1.66 -2.25
C ARG A 77 12.98 3.15 -1.99
N LEU A 78 14.10 3.87 -1.95
CA LEU A 78 14.13 5.32 -1.72
C LEU A 78 13.38 6.06 -2.84
N GLU A 79 13.60 5.66 -4.08
CA GLU A 79 12.96 6.26 -5.25
C GLU A 79 11.46 5.94 -5.32
N ALA A 80 11.07 4.73 -4.93
CA ALA A 80 9.66 4.36 -4.78
C ALA A 80 8.98 5.18 -3.69
N ILE A 81 9.57 5.31 -2.48
CA ILE A 81 9.04 6.15 -1.40
C ILE A 81 8.84 7.59 -1.87
N LYS A 82 9.83 8.16 -2.57
CA LYS A 82 9.77 9.53 -3.07
C LYS A 82 8.65 9.69 -4.09
N LEU A 83 8.53 8.76 -5.04
CA LEU A 83 7.49 8.80 -6.06
C LEU A 83 6.10 8.63 -5.46
N THR A 84 5.94 7.79 -4.44
CA THR A 84 4.64 7.52 -3.82
C THR A 84 4.20 8.66 -2.92
N PHE A 85 5.14 9.31 -2.24
CA PHE A 85 4.88 10.54 -1.51
C PHE A 85 4.42 11.67 -2.44
N ILE A 86 5.12 11.88 -3.56
CA ILE A 86 4.75 12.88 -4.57
C ILE A 86 3.39 12.55 -5.18
N ALA A 87 3.14 11.28 -5.54
CA ALA A 87 1.85 10.86 -6.09
C ALA A 87 0.70 11.06 -5.09
N SER A 88 0.88 10.70 -3.82
CA SER A 88 -0.14 10.95 -2.79
C SER A 88 -0.42 12.43 -2.58
N LEU A 89 0.63 13.27 -2.58
CA LEU A 89 0.47 14.72 -2.47
C LEU A 89 -0.28 15.30 -3.66
N ALA A 90 0.03 14.84 -4.87
CA ALA A 90 -0.66 15.25 -6.08
C ALA A 90 -2.15 14.86 -6.04
N ILE A 91 -2.47 13.64 -5.57
CA ILE A 91 -3.86 13.18 -5.43
C ILE A 91 -4.62 14.04 -4.41
N ILE A 92 -4.03 14.33 -3.24
CA ILE A 92 -4.65 15.19 -2.23
C ILE A 92 -4.84 16.62 -2.76
N ALA A 93 -3.81 17.19 -3.39
CA ALA A 93 -3.85 18.54 -3.94
C ALA A 93 -4.92 18.67 -5.04
N LEU A 94 -5.01 17.67 -5.93
CA LEU A 94 -6.07 17.61 -6.94
C LEU A 94 -7.45 17.47 -6.27
N GLY A 95 -7.57 16.65 -5.22
CA GLY A 95 -8.80 16.53 -4.43
C GLY A 95 -9.27 17.87 -3.87
N TYR A 96 -8.38 18.63 -3.24
CA TYR A 96 -8.69 19.96 -2.70
C TYR A 96 -9.05 21.00 -3.75
N VAL A 97 -8.43 20.95 -4.94
CA VAL A 97 -8.73 21.90 -6.03
C VAL A 97 -10.10 21.62 -6.67
N VAL A 98 -10.46 20.34 -6.81
CA VAL A 98 -11.74 19.94 -7.44
C VAL A 98 -12.89 19.97 -6.43
N PHE A 99 -12.63 19.65 -5.16
CA PHE A 99 -13.62 19.60 -4.08
C PHE A 99 -13.12 20.44 -2.88
N PRO A 100 -13.60 21.69 -2.72
CA PRO A 100 -13.17 22.58 -1.65
C PRO A 100 -13.51 22.08 -0.23
N ASP A 101 -14.41 21.11 -0.16
CA ASP A 101 -15.01 20.52 1.04
C ASP A 101 -14.45 19.10 1.36
N PHE A 102 -13.35 18.73 0.71
CA PHE A 102 -12.75 17.40 0.78
C PHE A 102 -12.03 17.16 2.11
N GLU A 103 -12.67 16.39 2.99
CA GLU A 103 -12.09 15.93 4.25
C GLU A 103 -11.70 14.45 4.12
N VAL A 104 -10.40 14.16 4.27
CA VAL A 104 -9.90 12.78 4.27
C VAL A 104 -9.19 12.51 5.58
N GLU A 105 -9.62 11.45 6.26
CA GLU A 105 -8.99 11.02 7.50
C GLU A 105 -7.53 10.58 7.25
N PRO A 106 -6.56 10.96 8.11
CA PRO A 106 -5.15 10.61 7.92
C PRO A 106 -4.87 9.11 7.81
N SER A 107 -5.70 8.27 8.43
CA SER A 107 -5.67 6.81 8.36
C SER A 107 -5.82 6.28 6.92
N TYR A 108 -6.76 6.82 6.14
CA TYR A 108 -6.95 6.43 4.74
C TYR A 108 -5.80 6.88 3.84
N LEU A 109 -5.22 8.06 4.11
CA LEU A 109 -4.05 8.55 3.37
C LEU A 109 -2.82 7.67 3.57
N ILE A 110 -2.58 7.21 4.80
CA ILE A 110 -1.48 6.30 5.10
C ILE A 110 -1.67 4.97 4.38
N ASN A 111 -2.88 4.40 4.41
CA ASN A 111 -3.18 3.16 3.70
C ASN A 111 -2.98 3.29 2.18
N LEU A 112 -3.42 4.40 1.58
CA LEU A 112 -3.18 4.68 0.17
C LEU A 112 -1.69 4.85 -0.15
N GLN A 113 -0.93 5.54 0.69
CA GLN A 113 0.52 5.67 0.50
C GLN A 113 1.23 4.33 0.53
N VAL A 114 0.86 3.43 1.45
CA VAL A 114 1.44 2.08 1.54
C VAL A 114 1.08 1.24 0.31
N LEU A 115 -0.18 1.31 -0.14
CA LEU A 115 -0.64 0.63 -1.36
C LEU A 115 0.10 1.11 -2.61
N CYS A 116 0.19 2.43 -2.79
CA CYS A 116 0.96 3.03 -3.88
C CYS A 116 2.43 2.61 -3.81
N PHE A 117 3.03 2.63 -2.61
CA PHE A 117 4.42 2.23 -2.41
C PHE A 117 4.67 0.80 -2.83
N ILE A 118 3.81 -0.12 -2.41
CA ILE A 118 3.90 -1.53 -2.79
C ILE A 118 3.72 -1.72 -4.30
N GLY A 119 2.77 -1.02 -4.91
CA GLY A 119 2.53 -1.05 -6.36
C GLY A 119 3.75 -0.58 -7.14
N VAL A 120 4.20 0.65 -6.89
CA VAL A 120 5.38 1.25 -7.53
C VAL A 120 6.61 0.38 -7.33
N TYR A 121 6.86 -0.07 -6.10
CA TYR A 121 7.99 -0.93 -5.79
C TYR A 121 7.94 -2.27 -6.56
N SER A 122 6.75 -2.87 -6.69
CA SER A 122 6.58 -4.13 -7.44
C SER A 122 6.78 -3.94 -8.94
N PHE A 123 6.21 -2.89 -9.54
CA PHE A 123 6.41 -2.57 -10.96
C PHE A 123 7.86 -2.27 -11.29
N LYS A 124 8.50 -1.43 -10.48
CA LYS A 124 9.90 -1.03 -10.70
C LYS A 124 10.87 -2.19 -10.51
N LYS A 125 10.55 -3.10 -9.59
CA LYS A 125 11.28 -4.35 -9.41
C LYS A 125 11.14 -5.30 -10.62
N SER A 126 9.93 -5.41 -11.19
CA SER A 126 9.70 -6.23 -12.39
C SER A 126 10.49 -5.70 -13.60
N ASN A 127 10.53 -4.37 -13.77
CA ASN A 127 11.25 -3.74 -14.88
C ASN A 127 12.77 -3.93 -14.79
N ILE A 128 13.35 -3.93 -13.57
CA ILE A 128 14.79 -4.14 -13.39
C ILE A 128 15.19 -5.61 -13.64
N VAL A 129 14.36 -6.57 -13.25
CA VAL A 129 14.61 -8.00 -13.51
C VAL A 129 14.52 -8.31 -15.01
N SER A 130 13.63 -7.63 -15.74
CA SER A 130 13.51 -7.76 -17.21
C SER A 130 14.62 -7.05 -18.00
N ALA A 131 15.36 -6.13 -17.39
CA ALA A 131 16.44 -5.39 -18.06
C ALA A 131 17.81 -6.07 -17.91
N VAL A 132 17.91 -7.10 -17.07
CA VAL A 132 19.16 -7.81 -16.72
C VAL A 132 19.15 -9.29 -17.18
N GLY A 133 18.00 -9.79 -17.66
CA GLY A 133 17.86 -11.13 -18.27
C GLY A 133 17.78 -11.04 -19.78
#